data_AF-A0A7V8BY22-F1
#
_entry.id   AF-A0A7V8BY22-F1
#
_cell.length_a   1.000
_cell.length_b   1.000
_cell.length_c   1.000
_cell.angle_alpha   90.00
_cell.angle_beta   90.00
_cell.angle_gamma   90.00
#
_symmetry.space_group_name_H-M   'P 1'
#
loop_
_entity.id
_entity.type
_entity.pdbx_description
1 polymer ?
#
loop_
_entity_poly.entity_id
_entity_poly.type
_entity_poly.pdbx_seq_one_letter_code
_entity_poly.pdbx_strand_id
1 'polypeptide(L)'
;MRSLNRGALCLAVPQLTACQADDPPAARPDPAVHYHAAIGGTPVHLALDDCAVFFVAPDGGREKVLETDFYPMLSACQVQTASADSEHITVELGRMALGAGGCCATEGTWRSRDGRNWERRVAGQWVKPGQGGRGQAASRRERSTK
;
A
#
# COMPACT_ATOMS: atom_id res chain seq x y z
N MET A 1 -50.66 -2.23 54.54
CA MET A 1 -51.07 -3.31 55.46
C MET A 1 -49.98 -4.37 55.50
N ARG A 2 -49.44 -4.62 56.70
CA ARG A 2 -48.87 -5.86 57.26
C ARG A 2 -47.95 -6.77 56.42
N SER A 3 -46.79 -7.05 57.05
CA SER A 3 -46.20 -8.41 57.23
C SER A 3 -45.60 -9.13 56.00
N LEU A 4 -44.50 -9.89 56.09
CA LEU A 4 -43.62 -10.27 57.20
C LEU A 4 -42.28 -10.76 56.62
N ASN A 5 -41.22 -10.50 57.38
CA ASN A 5 -39.94 -11.20 57.47
C ASN A 5 -39.95 -12.69 57.09
N ARG A 6 -38.94 -13.15 56.34
CA ARG A 6 -38.31 -14.48 56.55
C ARG A 6 -36.93 -14.51 55.92
N GLY A 7 -35.93 -14.65 56.79
CA GLY A 7 -34.53 -14.66 56.41
C GLY A 7 -34.13 -15.85 55.55
N ALA A 8 -33.05 -15.64 54.82
CA ALA A 8 -32.12 -16.69 54.46
C ALA A 8 -30.74 -16.03 54.54
N LEU A 9 -30.06 -16.30 55.66
CA LEU A 9 -28.65 -16.02 55.86
C LEU A 9 -27.88 -16.98 54.93
N CYS A 10 -27.72 -16.61 53.67
CA CYS A 10 -26.75 -17.25 52.79
C CYS A 10 -25.45 -16.47 52.91
N LEU A 11 -24.56 -16.98 53.76
CA LEU A 11 -23.13 -16.75 53.66
C LEU A 11 -22.68 -17.24 52.27
N ALA A 12 -22.70 -16.35 51.28
CA ALA A 12 -22.16 -16.58 49.96
C ALA A 12 -20.94 -15.68 49.79
N VAL A 13 -19.78 -16.33 49.85
CA VAL A 13 -18.46 -15.76 49.55
C VAL A 13 -18.52 -15.04 48.20
N PRO A 14 -18.23 -13.74 48.09
CA PRO A 14 -18.03 -13.13 46.79
C PRO A 14 -16.64 -13.55 46.32
N GLN A 15 -16.59 -14.63 45.54
CA GLN A 15 -15.48 -14.87 44.64
C GLN A 15 -15.42 -13.67 43.71
N LEU A 16 -14.50 -12.74 43.96
CA LEU A 16 -14.10 -11.69 43.03
C LEU A 16 -13.40 -12.37 41.86
N THR A 17 -14.16 -12.98 40.96
CA THR A 17 -13.68 -13.32 39.63
C THR A 17 -13.47 -11.99 38.92
N ALA A 18 -12.22 -11.51 38.93
CA ALA A 18 -11.80 -10.42 38.08
C ALA A 18 -11.99 -10.86 36.62
N CYS A 19 -13.05 -10.39 35.98
CA CYS A 19 -13.15 -10.38 34.53
C CYS A 19 -12.09 -9.41 34.02
N GLN A 20 -10.84 -9.86 33.86
CA GLN A 20 -9.91 -9.15 32.99
C GLN A 20 -10.40 -9.42 31.57
N ALA A 21 -11.08 -8.43 31.00
CA ALA A 21 -11.14 -8.34 29.55
C ALA A 21 -9.68 -8.16 29.11
N ASP A 22 -9.11 -9.21 28.54
CA ASP A 22 -7.83 -9.15 27.84
C ASP A 22 -8.04 -8.16 26.69
N ASP A 23 -7.68 -6.89 26.91
CA ASP A 23 -7.64 -5.91 25.84
C ASP A 23 -6.63 -6.43 24.81
N PRO A 24 -7.03 -6.67 23.55
CA PRO A 24 -6.08 -7.11 22.54
C PRO A 24 -4.94 -6.09 22.46
N PRO A 25 -3.68 -6.54 22.33
CA PRO A 25 -2.55 -5.63 22.27
C PRO A 25 -2.82 -4.59 21.19
N ALA A 26 -2.67 -3.30 21.55
CA ALA A 26 -2.90 -2.19 20.64
C ALA A 26 -2.16 -2.46 19.32
N ALA A 27 -2.92 -2.52 18.22
CA ALA A 27 -2.34 -2.74 16.90
C ALA A 27 -1.28 -1.67 16.64
N ARG A 28 -0.07 -2.08 16.26
CA ARG A 28 0.96 -1.14 15.83
C ARG A 28 0.41 -0.30 14.67
N PRO A 29 0.62 1.04 14.66
CA PRO A 29 0.17 1.87 13.56
C PRO A 29 0.83 1.37 12.27
N ASP A 30 0.01 1.14 11.25
CA ASP A 30 0.48 0.76 9.93
C ASP A 30 1.13 1.98 9.26
N PRO A 31 2.43 1.93 8.91
CA PRO A 31 3.09 3.03 8.23
C PRO A 31 2.58 3.21 6.78
N ALA A 32 1.86 2.24 6.23
CA ALA A 32 1.36 2.30 4.87
C ALA A 32 0.26 3.37 4.70
N VAL A 33 0.31 4.07 3.57
CA VAL A 33 -0.74 4.99 3.15
C VAL A 33 -1.81 4.19 2.41
N HIS A 34 -3.00 4.10 3.01
CA HIS A 34 -4.13 3.42 2.38
C HIS A 34 -4.86 4.33 1.39
N TYR A 35 -5.04 3.82 0.18
CA TYR A 35 -5.75 4.49 -0.90
C TYR A 35 -6.96 3.68 -1.33
N HIS A 36 -8.13 4.31 -1.37
CA HIS A 36 -9.38 3.68 -1.78
C HIS A 36 -9.93 4.41 -2.99
N ALA A 37 -10.32 3.66 -4.02
CA ALA A 37 -10.93 4.20 -5.23
C ALA A 37 -12.01 3.26 -5.75
N ALA A 38 -12.83 3.74 -6.68
CA ALA A 38 -13.77 2.91 -7.42
C ALA A 38 -13.55 3.12 -8.92
N ILE A 39 -13.11 2.08 -9.62
CA ILE A 39 -12.86 2.12 -11.07
C ILE A 39 -13.98 1.37 -11.78
N GLY A 40 -14.74 2.06 -12.63
CA GLY A 40 -15.93 1.46 -13.26
C GLY A 40 -16.92 0.86 -12.26
N GLY A 41 -17.02 1.41 -11.04
CA GLY A 41 -17.87 0.90 -9.95
C GLY A 41 -17.27 -0.26 -9.15
N THR A 42 -16.06 -0.73 -9.50
CA THR A 42 -15.36 -1.77 -8.73
C THR A 42 -14.49 -1.12 -7.65
N PRO A 43 -14.71 -1.40 -6.37
CA PRO A 43 -13.87 -0.87 -5.30
C PRO A 43 -12.47 -1.48 -5.37
N VAL A 44 -11.45 -0.63 -5.22
CA VAL A 44 -10.05 -1.01 -5.17
C VAL A 44 -9.43 -0.40 -3.92
N HIS A 45 -8.75 -1.24 -3.14
CA HIS A 45 -8.01 -0.83 -1.95
C HIS A 45 -6.53 -1.12 -2.16
N LEU A 46 -5.73 -0.06 -2.09
CA LEU A 46 -4.28 -0.13 -2.19
C LEU A 46 -3.64 0.32 -0.86
N ALA A 47 -2.47 -0.22 -0.57
CA ALA A 47 -1.58 0.28 0.47
C ALA A 47 -0.25 0.66 -0.20
N LEU A 48 0.20 1.89 0.01
CA LEU A 48 1.48 2.40 -0.47
C LEU A 48 2.46 2.41 0.70
N ASP A 49 3.56 1.68 0.57
CA ASP A 49 4.58 1.57 1.61
C ASP A 49 5.97 1.44 0.97
N ASP A 50 6.90 2.28 1.40
CA ASP A 50 8.26 2.43 0.86
C ASP A 50 8.35 2.32 -0.68
N CYS A 51 7.56 3.10 -1.42
CA CYS A 51 7.54 3.08 -2.89
C CYS A 51 7.18 1.71 -3.51
N ALA A 52 6.51 0.86 -2.75
CA ALA A 52 5.80 -0.31 -3.23
C ALA A 52 4.29 -0.11 -3.07
N VAL A 53 3.53 -0.71 -3.99
CA VAL A 53 2.07 -0.70 -3.96
C VAL A 53 1.59 -2.12 -3.73
N PHE A 54 0.72 -2.26 -2.75
CA PHE A 54 0.08 -3.50 -2.38
C PHE A 54 -1.40 -3.43 -2.68
N PHE A 55 -1.94 -4.44 -3.36
CA PHE A 55 -3.38 -4.66 -3.41
C PHE A 55 -3.82 -5.25 -2.08
N VAL A 56 -4.82 -4.65 -1.45
CA VAL A 56 -5.37 -5.12 -0.19
C VAL A 56 -6.65 -5.90 -0.47
N ALA A 57 -6.62 -7.20 -0.18
CA ALA A 57 -7.78 -8.07 -0.31
C ALA A 57 -8.80 -7.80 0.81
N PRO A 58 -10.07 -8.18 0.63
CA PRO A 58 -11.13 -7.93 1.63
C PRO A 58 -10.89 -8.59 2.99
N ASP A 59 -10.06 -9.64 3.04
CA ASP A 59 -9.63 -10.33 4.26
C ASP A 59 -8.45 -9.62 4.96
N GLY A 60 -7.97 -8.50 4.40
CA GLY A 60 -6.83 -7.73 4.88
C GLY A 60 -5.47 -8.21 4.35
N GLY A 61 -5.45 -9.27 3.52
CA GLY A 61 -4.24 -9.75 2.88
C GLY A 61 -3.61 -8.72 1.95
N ARG A 62 -2.28 -8.63 1.93
CA ARG A 62 -1.53 -7.69 1.05
C ARG A 62 -0.75 -8.44 -0.01
N GLU A 63 -1.03 -8.13 -1.26
CA GLU A 63 -0.31 -8.65 -2.42
C GLU A 63 0.53 -7.52 -3.02
N LYS A 64 1.86 -7.66 -3.09
CA LYS A 64 2.72 -6.66 -3.75
C LYS A 64 2.50 -6.72 -5.26
N VAL A 65 1.96 -5.66 -5.84
CA VAL A 65 1.55 -5.60 -7.26
C VAL A 65 2.40 -4.66 -8.10
N LEU A 66 3.10 -3.73 -7.46
CA LEU A 66 3.98 -2.78 -8.14
C LEU A 66 5.10 -2.34 -7.19
N GLU A 67 6.30 -2.17 -7.73
CA GLU A 67 7.41 -1.50 -7.08
C GLU A 67 8.27 -0.77 -8.12
N THR A 68 9.05 0.21 -7.68
CA THR A 68 10.05 0.87 -8.53
C THR A 68 11.15 -0.09 -8.98
N ASP A 69 11.88 0.25 -10.05
CA ASP A 69 13.03 -0.54 -10.50
C ASP A 69 14.06 -0.73 -9.37
N PHE A 70 14.75 -1.88 -9.38
CA PHE A 70 15.80 -2.16 -8.41
C PHE A 70 16.98 -1.18 -8.56
N TYR A 71 17.39 -0.57 -7.45
CA TYR A 71 18.57 0.30 -7.39
C TYR A 71 19.63 -0.34 -6.48
N PRO A 72 20.88 -0.54 -6.96
CA PRO A 72 21.89 -1.33 -6.26
C PRO A 72 22.51 -0.64 -5.02
N MET A 73 22.25 0.65 -4.82
CA MET A 73 22.75 1.42 -3.68
C MET A 73 21.62 1.74 -2.69
N LEU A 74 21.98 2.17 -1.48
CA LEU A 74 21.01 2.61 -0.47
C LEU A 74 20.16 3.76 -1.03
N SER A 75 18.84 3.57 -1.01
CA SER A 75 17.86 4.55 -1.46
C SER A 75 16.64 4.56 -0.54
N ALA A 76 16.01 5.71 -0.40
CA ALA A 76 14.78 5.90 0.37
C ALA A 76 13.66 6.39 -0.53
N CYS A 77 12.41 6.00 -0.23
CA CYS A 77 11.25 6.54 -0.91
C CYS A 77 11.05 8.01 -0.57
N GLN A 78 11.01 8.88 -1.59
CA GLN A 78 10.80 10.33 -1.44
C GLN A 78 9.48 10.79 -2.03
N VAL A 79 9.02 10.14 -3.10
CA VAL A 79 7.74 10.44 -3.75
C VAL A 79 6.90 9.18 -3.74
N GLN A 80 5.73 9.23 -3.11
CA GLN A 80 4.70 8.21 -3.25
C GLN A 80 3.33 8.88 -3.21
N THR A 81 2.63 8.87 -4.32
CA THR A 81 1.29 9.45 -4.42
C THR A 81 0.37 8.54 -5.20
N ALA A 82 -0.91 8.61 -4.90
CA ALA A 82 -1.96 7.89 -5.60
C ALA A 82 -3.11 8.85 -5.93
N SER A 83 -3.66 8.70 -7.12
CA SER A 83 -4.83 9.41 -7.62
C SER A 83 -5.66 8.47 -8.49
N ALA A 84 -6.91 8.79 -8.73
CA ALA A 84 -7.77 7.99 -9.58
C ALA A 84 -8.76 8.88 -10.32
N ASP A 85 -9.11 8.44 -11.52
CA ASP A 85 -10.23 8.94 -12.31
C ASP A 85 -11.25 7.80 -12.52
N SER A 86 -12.22 7.99 -13.42
CA SER A 86 -13.27 6.99 -13.67
C SER A 86 -12.75 5.67 -14.27
N GLU A 87 -11.59 5.70 -14.91
CA GLU A 87 -11.03 4.60 -15.69
C GLU A 87 -9.73 4.01 -15.11
N HIS A 88 -8.93 4.83 -14.43
CA HIS A 88 -7.59 4.45 -14.00
C HIS A 88 -7.27 4.94 -12.60
N ILE A 89 -6.49 4.13 -11.89
CA ILE A 89 -5.68 4.56 -10.75
C ILE A 89 -4.31 4.92 -11.30
N THR A 90 -3.79 6.08 -10.93
CA THR A 90 -2.43 6.54 -11.25
C THR A 90 -1.62 6.68 -9.97
N VAL A 91 -0.41 6.13 -9.98
CA VAL A 91 0.56 6.29 -8.89
C VAL A 91 1.86 6.88 -9.40
N GLU A 92 2.45 7.74 -8.59
CA GLU A 92 3.79 8.28 -8.81
C GLU A 92 4.69 7.79 -7.69
N LEU A 93 5.80 7.13 -8.05
CA LEU A 93 6.75 6.56 -7.11
C LEU A 93 8.15 7.02 -7.48
N GLY A 94 8.92 7.43 -6.47
CA GLY A 94 10.27 7.94 -6.65
C GLY A 94 11.16 7.63 -5.45
N ARG A 95 12.27 6.91 -5.69
CA ARG A 95 13.31 6.67 -4.68
C ARG A 95 14.50 7.57 -4.94
N MET A 96 15.05 8.17 -3.89
CA MET A 96 16.28 8.96 -3.96
C MET A 96 17.45 8.15 -3.40
N ALA A 97 18.58 8.17 -4.11
CA ALA A 97 19.83 7.63 -3.59
C ALA A 97 20.34 8.50 -2.43
N LEU A 98 20.68 7.87 -1.31
CA LEU A 98 21.21 8.60 -0.16
C LEU A 98 22.59 9.19 -0.51
N GLY A 99 22.76 10.50 -0.34
CA GLY A 99 24.03 11.21 -0.56
C GLY A 99 24.31 11.67 -2.00
N ALA A 100 23.39 11.46 -2.96
CA ALA A 100 23.62 11.80 -4.37
C ALA A 100 23.34 13.28 -4.73
N GLY A 101 22.68 14.06 -3.87
CA GLY A 101 22.43 15.49 -4.08
C GLY A 101 21.62 15.88 -5.33
N GLY A 102 20.93 14.91 -5.97
CA GLY A 102 20.17 15.08 -7.22
C GLY A 102 18.75 14.49 -7.17
N CYS A 103 18.05 14.53 -8.31
CA CYS A 103 16.70 13.97 -8.47
C CYS A 103 16.67 12.45 -8.21
N CYS A 104 15.47 11.87 -8.15
CA CYS A 104 15.20 10.47 -7.87
C CYS A 104 16.11 9.51 -8.67
N ALA A 105 16.73 8.55 -7.97
CA ALA A 105 17.51 7.47 -8.56
C ALA A 105 16.63 6.53 -9.40
N THR A 106 15.39 6.32 -8.94
CA THR A 106 14.33 5.69 -9.72
C THR A 106 13.08 6.53 -9.57
N GLU A 107 12.40 6.82 -10.69
CA GLU A 107 11.10 7.49 -10.69
C GLU A 107 10.21 6.93 -11.79
N GLY A 108 8.91 7.09 -11.61
CA GLY A 108 7.95 6.78 -12.66
C GLY A 108 6.53 7.16 -12.30
N THR A 109 5.71 7.16 -13.34
CA THR A 109 4.26 7.20 -13.21
C THR A 109 3.72 5.88 -13.74
N TRP A 110 2.85 5.24 -12.96
CA TRP A 110 2.16 4.02 -13.35
C TRP A 110 0.65 4.22 -13.33
N ARG A 111 -0.06 3.49 -14.17
CA ARG A 111 -1.52 3.43 -14.14
C ARG A 111 -2.03 2.00 -14.13
N SER A 112 -3.21 1.79 -13.57
CA SER A 112 -3.92 0.51 -13.57
C SER A 112 -5.41 0.72 -13.71
N ARG A 113 -6.12 -0.26 -14.30
CA ARG A 113 -7.58 -0.28 -14.39
C ARG A 113 -8.23 -1.14 -13.29
N ASP A 114 -7.43 -1.93 -12.57
CA ASP A 114 -7.92 -2.95 -11.62
C ASP A 114 -7.12 -3.00 -10.31
N GLY A 115 -6.09 -2.15 -10.18
CA GLY A 115 -5.18 -2.12 -9.03
C GLY A 115 -4.15 -3.26 -9.00
N ARG A 116 -4.14 -4.15 -9.99
CA ARG A 116 -3.25 -5.34 -10.04
C ARG A 116 -2.35 -5.33 -11.26
N ASN A 117 -2.91 -5.00 -12.42
CA ASN A 117 -2.19 -4.90 -13.68
C ASN A 117 -1.79 -3.46 -13.93
N TRP A 118 -0.49 -3.19 -13.91
CA TRP A 118 0.06 -1.85 -14.03
C TRP A 118 0.73 -1.62 -15.38
N GLU A 119 0.72 -0.37 -15.83
CA GLU A 119 1.48 0.13 -16.99
C GLU A 119 2.32 1.32 -16.54
N ARG A 120 3.59 1.38 -16.94
CA ARG A 120 4.49 2.51 -16.69
C ARG A 120 4.44 3.51 -17.85
N ARG A 121 4.50 4.80 -17.55
CA ARG A 121 4.68 5.86 -18.55
C ARG A 121 6.15 5.95 -18.97
N VAL A 122 6.42 5.74 -20.26
CA VAL A 122 7.76 5.84 -20.87
C VAL A 122 7.64 6.62 -22.18
N ALA A 123 8.36 7.74 -22.31
CA ALA A 123 8.34 8.60 -23.50
C ALA A 123 6.91 8.96 -24.00
N GLY A 124 5.98 9.18 -23.06
CA GLY A 124 4.58 9.49 -23.35
C GLY A 124 3.67 8.30 -23.64
N GLN A 125 4.21 7.08 -23.72
CA GLN A 125 3.47 5.85 -23.93
C GLN A 125 3.30 5.05 -22.63
N TRP A 126 2.24 4.26 -22.55
CA TRP A 126 2.00 3.34 -21.44
C TRP A 126 2.46 1.94 -21.84
N VAL A 127 3.39 1.38 -21.07
CA VAL A 127 4.01 0.08 -21.36
C VAL A 127 3.95 -0.82 -20.14
N LYS A 128 3.82 -2.14 -20.33
CA LYS A 128 3.84 -3.07 -19.20
C LYS A 128 5.21 -3.06 -18.49
N PRO A 129 5.25 -3.07 -17.15
CA PRO A 129 6.48 -3.22 -16.38
C PRO A 129 7.28 -4.42 -16.89
N GLY A 130 8.60 -4.25 -17.04
CA GLY A 130 9.49 -5.28 -17.59
C GLY A 130 9.66 -5.30 -19.12
N GLN A 131 8.81 -4.60 -19.90
CA GLN A 131 8.98 -4.49 -21.36
C GLN A 131 9.81 -3.28 -21.80
N GLY A 132 9.98 -2.26 -20.95
CA GLY A 132 10.63 -0.99 -21.31
C GLY A 132 12.17 -0.98 -21.28
N GLY A 133 12.81 -1.99 -20.68
CA GLY A 133 14.24 -1.94 -20.31
C GLY A 133 15.25 -2.59 -21.27
N ARG A 134 14.83 -3.44 -22.21
CA ARG A 134 15.76 -4.18 -23.09
C ARG A 134 15.86 -3.69 -24.54
N GLY A 135 14.98 -2.77 -24.98
CA GLY A 135 14.88 -2.37 -26.39
C GLY A 135 15.54 -1.05 -26.79
N GLN A 136 15.86 -0.16 -25.86
CA GLN A 136 16.23 1.24 -26.20
C GLN A 136 17.74 1.53 -26.17
N ALA A 137 18.57 0.63 -25.66
CA ALA A 137 20.03 0.79 -25.70
C ALA A 137 20.65 0.46 -27.08
N ALA A 138 19.99 -0.40 -27.88
CA ALA A 138 20.51 -0.82 -29.18
C ALA A 138 20.24 0.21 -30.29
N SER A 139 19.06 0.86 -30.30
CA SER A 139 18.65 1.73 -31.41
C SER A 139 19.26 3.14 -31.41
N ARG A 140 19.90 3.56 -30.31
CA ARG A 140 20.59 4.86 -30.24
C ARG A 140 22.01 4.82 -30.82
N ARG A 141 22.67 3.65 -30.87
CA ARG A 141 24.02 3.53 -31.46
C ARG A 141 24.02 3.50 -32.99
N GLU A 142 22.96 3.00 -33.62
CA GLU A 142 22.89 2.90 -35.09
C GLU A 142 22.51 4.21 -35.80
N ARG A 143 21.96 5.19 -35.06
CA ARG A 143 21.55 6.49 -35.63
C ARG A 143 22.63 7.58 -35.56
N SER A 144 23.80 7.26 -35.00
CA SER A 144 24.92 8.21 -34.84
C SER A 144 26.12 7.90 -35.74
N THR A 145 25.95 7.05 -36.76
CA THR A 145 26.99 6.66 -37.72
C THR A 145 26.59 6.89 -39.18
N LYS A 146 25.71 7.87 -39.44
CA LYS A 146 25.43 8.30 -40.81
C LYS A 146 25.50 9.81 -40.95
#